data_AF-A0A6J6VMV0-F1
#
_entry.id   AF-A0A6J6VMV0-F1
#
_cell.length_a   1.000
_cell.length_b   1.000
_cell.length_c   1.000
_cell.angle_alpha   90.00
_cell.angle_beta   90.00
_cell.angle_gamma   90.00
#
_symmetry.space_group_name_H-M   'P 1'
#
loop_
_entity.id
_entity.type
_entity.pdbx_description
1 polymer ?
#
loop_
_entity_poly.entity_id
_entity_poly.type
_entity_poly.pdbx_seq_one_letter_code
_entity_poly.pdbx_strand_id
1 'polypeptide(L)'
;MKEIDLGALGLSEDQIVHDVVKFSKSFDRKIRQDPPHQLGIPTQYLAMLAVKRGDYAKADELARYMRQESDFIFDSMMVLWLKQLMDHAKKVLGMEKYENIFRVPELHVWASFQRVGNDFIDEALAFLEQKNDEQFDTCLSHARRVYKTMGDEVVKFVQDILTEVLLVEGPDGPVSALRGPYETIWQKRYKTWEMLSGEERLQLSCEGMRAHFGGPTRQGEFKVVDEGKRFRMTFAGCGTGGVLRRGDIETGEGPYMSVGTVKTPQPYSWGKTEMPWYCTHCNLYLEHWPVEDAGVNRRPVIFIDDPKSTVTTEWLVYKDLADTEEEDYTRIWATAPTKK
;
A
#
# COMPACT_ATOMS: atom_id res chain seq x y z
N MET A 1 19.73 10.11 1.75
CA MET A 1 18.71 9.41 0.95
C MET A 1 19.32 8.88 -0.36
N LYS A 2 18.85 7.74 -0.92
CA LYS A 2 19.17 7.41 -2.33
C LYS A 2 18.37 8.35 -3.24
N GLU A 3 18.99 8.85 -4.31
CA GLU A 3 18.31 9.73 -5.26
C GLU A 3 17.19 8.97 -5.99
N ILE A 4 16.01 9.59 -6.09
CA ILE A 4 14.90 9.07 -6.90
C ILE A 4 15.03 9.61 -8.33
N ASP A 5 14.71 8.78 -9.33
CA ASP A 5 14.72 9.19 -10.73
C ASP A 5 13.44 10.00 -11.05
N LEU A 6 13.50 11.32 -10.86
CA LEU A 6 12.40 12.22 -11.20
C LEU A 6 12.05 12.18 -12.70
N GLY A 7 13.03 11.95 -13.56
CA GLY A 7 12.83 11.83 -15.00
C GLY A 7 11.93 10.64 -15.36
N ALA A 8 12.14 9.49 -14.69
CA ALA A 8 11.27 8.32 -14.83
C ALA A 8 9.82 8.59 -14.37
N LEU A 9 9.64 9.50 -13.41
CA LEU A 9 8.32 9.98 -12.97
C LEU A 9 7.74 11.05 -13.90
N GLY A 10 8.51 11.58 -14.84
CA GLY A 10 8.11 12.65 -15.75
C GLY A 10 8.15 14.04 -15.11
N LEU A 11 9.05 14.25 -14.15
CA LEU A 11 9.17 15.47 -13.36
C LEU A 11 10.59 16.01 -13.36
N SER A 12 10.71 17.31 -13.08
CA SER A 12 11.97 17.96 -12.70
C SER A 12 11.83 18.62 -11.33
N GLU A 13 12.93 18.80 -10.60
CA GLU A 13 12.90 19.29 -9.22
C GLU A 13 12.24 20.68 -9.08
N ASP A 14 12.40 21.54 -10.10
CA ASP A 14 11.80 22.88 -10.17
C ASP A 14 10.26 22.87 -10.27
N GLN A 15 9.67 21.77 -10.74
CA GLN A 15 8.22 21.60 -10.83
C GLN A 15 7.60 21.12 -9.51
N ILE A 16 8.41 20.62 -8.58
CA ILE A 16 7.92 20.01 -7.34
C ILE A 16 7.60 21.09 -6.31
N VAL A 17 6.40 21.03 -5.75
CA VAL A 17 5.95 21.87 -4.63
C VAL A 17 5.98 21.06 -3.32
N HIS A 18 6.40 21.65 -2.19
CA HIS A 18 6.44 20.91 -0.91
C HIS A 18 5.35 21.33 0.09
N ASP A 19 4.66 22.45 -0.14
CA ASP A 19 3.51 22.88 0.68
C ASP A 19 2.22 22.16 0.25
N VAL A 20 2.18 20.85 0.46
CA VAL A 20 1.13 19.96 -0.06
C VAL A 20 0.25 19.32 1.01
N VAL A 21 0.65 19.38 2.28
CA VAL A 21 -0.15 18.82 3.38
C VAL A 21 -1.25 19.81 3.74
N LYS A 22 -2.49 19.49 3.38
CA LYS A 22 -3.67 20.37 3.57
C LYS A 22 -4.78 19.62 4.30
N PHE A 23 -5.63 20.36 5.02
CA PHE A 23 -6.80 19.78 5.67
C PHE A 23 -7.85 19.40 4.61
N SER A 24 -8.26 18.14 4.60
CA SER A 24 -9.37 17.66 3.80
C SER A 24 -10.62 17.57 4.66
N LYS A 25 -11.69 18.24 4.22
CA LYS A 25 -13.01 18.15 4.86
C LYS A 25 -13.60 16.74 4.75
N SER A 26 -13.40 16.06 3.63
CA SER A 26 -13.96 14.73 3.36
C SER A 26 -13.32 13.65 4.23
N PHE A 27 -12.05 13.83 4.62
CA PHE A 27 -11.34 12.91 5.51
C PHE A 27 -11.26 13.39 6.97
N ASP A 28 -11.70 14.62 7.24
CA ASP A 28 -11.60 15.29 8.55
C ASP A 28 -10.18 15.26 9.14
N ARG A 29 -9.16 15.43 8.28
CA ARG A 29 -7.75 15.42 8.67
C ARG A 29 -6.86 16.04 7.62
N LYS A 30 -5.60 16.26 7.97
CA LYS A 30 -4.56 16.58 6.99
C LYS A 30 -4.25 15.38 6.10
N ILE A 31 -4.14 15.65 4.80
CA ILE A 31 -3.70 14.73 3.76
C ILE A 31 -2.87 15.52 2.74
N ARG A 32 -2.00 14.81 2.02
CA ARG A 32 -1.31 15.36 0.85
C ARG A 32 -2.28 15.63 -0.31
N GLN A 33 -2.34 16.88 -0.75
CA GLN A 33 -3.14 17.39 -1.86
C GLN A 33 -2.24 17.98 -2.96
N ASP A 34 -1.27 17.19 -3.40
CA ASP A 34 -0.34 17.55 -4.47
C ASP A 34 -1.04 17.65 -5.84
N PRO A 35 -0.40 18.30 -6.83
CA PRO A 35 -0.71 18.04 -8.23
C PRO A 35 -0.67 16.52 -8.53
N PRO A 36 -1.60 15.97 -9.33
CA PRO A 36 -1.71 14.52 -9.52
C PRO A 36 -0.39 13.84 -9.90
N HIS A 37 0.37 14.43 -10.84
CA HIS A 37 1.66 13.90 -11.30
C HIS A 37 2.72 13.80 -10.20
N GLN A 38 2.61 14.59 -9.14
CA GLN A 38 3.56 14.64 -8.03
C GLN A 38 3.18 13.69 -6.87
N LEU A 39 1.93 13.22 -6.78
CA LEU A 39 1.47 12.40 -5.64
C LEU A 39 2.29 11.12 -5.44
N GLY A 40 2.95 10.65 -6.48
CA GLY A 40 3.87 9.51 -6.41
C GLY A 40 5.26 9.81 -5.87
N ILE A 41 5.60 11.06 -5.52
CA ILE A 41 6.87 11.40 -4.87
C ILE A 41 6.79 11.05 -3.37
N PRO A 42 7.78 10.35 -2.80
CA PRO A 42 7.82 10.03 -1.37
C PRO A 42 7.76 11.26 -0.48
N THR A 43 7.04 11.17 0.65
CA THR A 43 6.95 12.27 1.63
C THR A 43 8.32 12.62 2.20
N GLN A 44 9.18 11.61 2.41
CA GLN A 44 10.57 11.81 2.83
C GLN A 44 11.35 12.72 1.85
N TYR A 45 11.17 12.49 0.54
CA TYR A 45 11.82 13.31 -0.49
C TYR A 45 11.37 14.77 -0.42
N LEU A 46 10.05 15.01 -0.25
CA LEU A 46 9.53 16.37 -0.10
C LEU A 46 10.08 17.06 1.16
N ALA A 47 10.24 16.33 2.27
CA ALA A 47 10.81 16.88 3.50
C ALA A 47 12.26 17.35 3.26
N MET A 48 13.08 16.54 2.57
CA MET A 48 14.44 16.92 2.21
C MET A 48 14.49 18.08 1.21
N LEU A 49 13.57 18.13 0.26
CA LEU A 49 13.45 19.25 -0.68
C LEU A 49 13.09 20.56 0.05
N ALA A 50 12.22 20.49 1.06
CA ALA A 50 11.88 21.64 1.89
C ALA A 50 13.12 22.16 2.66
N VAL A 51 13.91 21.26 3.26
CA VAL A 51 15.21 21.62 3.89
C VAL A 51 16.16 22.28 2.90
N LYS A 52 16.34 21.68 1.71
CA LYS A 52 17.19 22.23 0.64
C LYS A 52 16.77 23.64 0.21
N ARG A 53 15.48 23.97 0.32
CA ARG A 53 14.90 25.28 0.02
C ARG A 53 14.87 26.23 1.22
N GLY A 54 15.34 25.80 2.40
CA GLY A 54 15.34 26.57 3.63
C GLY A 54 13.97 26.65 4.33
N ASP A 55 12.98 25.87 3.89
CA ASP A 55 11.65 25.81 4.51
C ASP A 55 11.60 24.71 5.59
N TYR A 56 12.26 24.98 6.71
CA TYR A 56 12.31 24.07 7.86
C TYR A 56 10.92 23.80 8.47
N ALA A 57 9.99 24.75 8.38
CA ALA A 57 8.64 24.57 8.90
C ALA A 57 7.86 23.53 8.09
N LYS A 58 8.02 23.53 6.75
CA LYS A 58 7.43 22.49 5.90
C LYS A 58 8.14 21.16 6.04
N ALA A 59 9.45 21.15 6.25
CA ALA A 59 10.19 19.92 6.53
C ALA A 59 9.67 19.21 7.80
N ASP A 60 9.39 19.95 8.89
CA ASP A 60 8.75 19.42 10.10
C ASP A 60 7.38 18.82 9.80
N GLU A 61 6.51 19.57 9.10
CA GLU A 61 5.16 19.11 8.76
C GLU A 61 5.18 17.82 7.92
N LEU A 62 6.09 17.73 6.96
CA LEU A 62 6.26 16.56 6.09
C LEU A 62 6.85 15.36 6.84
N ALA A 63 7.81 15.56 7.74
CA ALA A 63 8.34 14.48 8.58
C ALA A 63 7.26 13.90 9.50
N ARG A 64 6.43 14.76 10.12
CA ARG A 64 5.27 14.32 10.91
C ARG A 64 4.21 13.62 10.04
N TYR A 65 4.00 14.12 8.84
CA TYR A 65 3.06 13.49 7.91
C TYR A 65 3.55 12.12 7.44
N MET A 66 4.85 11.93 7.22
CA MET A 66 5.42 10.60 6.91
C MET A 66 5.14 9.58 8.04
N ARG A 67 5.25 10.00 9.31
CA ARG A 67 4.82 9.18 10.46
C ARG A 67 3.34 8.84 10.39
N GLN A 68 2.49 9.82 10.10
CA GLN A 68 1.05 9.62 9.95
C GLN A 68 0.71 8.61 8.83
N GLU A 69 1.39 8.67 7.68
CA GLU A 69 1.23 7.69 6.59
C GLU A 69 1.58 6.27 7.07
N SER A 70 2.67 6.14 7.83
CA SER A 70 3.09 4.85 8.42
C SER A 70 2.09 4.34 9.46
N ASP A 71 1.61 5.20 10.37
CA ASP A 71 0.64 4.84 11.40
C ASP A 71 -0.66 4.30 10.78
N PHE A 72 -1.14 4.90 9.67
CA PHE A 72 -2.32 4.37 8.97
C PHE A 72 -2.11 2.97 8.40
N ILE A 73 -0.95 2.69 7.82
CA ILE A 73 -0.62 1.35 7.33
C ILE A 73 -0.46 0.37 8.50
N PHE A 74 0.21 0.79 9.57
CA PHE A 74 0.39 -0.01 10.78
C PHE A 74 -0.96 -0.42 11.39
N ASP A 75 -1.85 0.53 11.65
CA ASP A 75 -3.14 0.25 12.27
C ASP A 75 -4.01 -0.64 11.38
N SER A 76 -4.10 -0.34 10.08
CA SER A 76 -4.98 -1.08 9.18
C SER A 76 -4.44 -2.47 8.80
N MET A 77 -3.16 -2.60 8.46
CA MET A 77 -2.57 -3.87 8.02
C MET A 77 -2.01 -4.69 9.18
N MET A 78 -1.20 -4.08 10.04
CA MET A 78 -0.42 -4.84 11.03
C MET A 78 -1.23 -5.17 12.26
N VAL A 79 -2.08 -4.26 12.71
CA VAL A 79 -2.88 -4.47 13.92
C VAL A 79 -4.18 -5.18 13.59
N LEU A 80 -4.94 -4.70 12.61
CA LEU A 80 -6.29 -5.22 12.36
C LEU A 80 -6.32 -6.41 11.39
N TRP A 81 -5.67 -6.30 10.23
CA TRP A 81 -5.72 -7.35 9.22
C TRP A 81 -4.96 -8.60 9.62
N LEU A 82 -3.68 -8.46 10.00
CA LEU A 82 -2.87 -9.59 10.44
C LEU A 82 -3.53 -10.31 11.62
N LYS A 83 -4.08 -9.56 12.60
CA LYS A 83 -4.80 -10.16 13.74
C LYS A 83 -5.95 -11.05 13.29
N GLN A 84 -6.82 -10.57 12.41
CA GLN A 84 -7.96 -11.36 11.95
C GLN A 84 -7.55 -12.58 11.13
N LEU A 85 -6.49 -12.46 10.33
CA LEU A 85 -5.92 -13.61 9.61
C LEU A 85 -5.35 -14.65 10.57
N MET A 86 -4.64 -14.23 11.61
CA MET A 86 -4.13 -15.14 12.64
C MET A 86 -5.27 -15.79 13.43
N ASP A 87 -6.31 -15.03 13.80
CA ASP A 87 -7.49 -15.57 14.48
C ASP A 87 -8.19 -16.64 13.63
N HIS A 88 -8.34 -16.38 12.32
CA HIS A 88 -8.86 -17.36 11.37
C HIS A 88 -7.95 -18.60 11.29
N ALA A 89 -6.65 -18.40 11.06
CA ALA A 89 -5.68 -19.49 10.94
C ALA A 89 -5.59 -20.33 12.22
N LYS A 90 -5.62 -19.72 13.42
CA LYS A 90 -5.63 -20.45 14.70
C LYS A 90 -6.82 -21.39 14.80
N LYS A 91 -7.99 -20.96 14.34
CA LYS A 91 -9.19 -21.80 14.31
C LYS A 91 -9.04 -22.96 13.33
N VAL A 92 -8.64 -22.67 12.08
CA VAL A 92 -8.47 -23.67 11.02
C VAL A 92 -7.41 -24.72 11.38
N LEU A 93 -6.29 -24.27 11.95
CA LEU A 93 -5.14 -25.12 12.32
C LEU A 93 -5.30 -25.77 13.70
N GLY A 94 -6.42 -25.54 14.41
CA GLY A 94 -6.65 -26.10 15.75
C GLY A 94 -5.65 -25.61 16.81
N MET A 95 -5.16 -24.38 16.67
CA MET A 95 -4.12 -23.77 17.50
C MET A 95 -4.66 -22.87 18.62
N GLU A 96 -5.98 -22.84 18.84
CA GLU A 96 -6.62 -22.00 19.87
C GLU A 96 -6.05 -22.24 21.28
N LYS A 97 -5.68 -23.49 21.61
CA LYS A 97 -5.05 -23.85 22.88
C LYS A 97 -3.67 -23.21 23.13
N TYR A 98 -3.09 -22.58 22.11
CA TYR A 98 -1.78 -21.94 22.13
C TYR A 98 -1.86 -20.41 22.16
N GLU A 99 -3.03 -19.80 22.41
CA GLU A 99 -3.22 -18.34 22.40
C GLU A 99 -2.15 -17.57 23.20
N ASN A 100 -1.74 -18.11 24.35
CA ASN A 100 -0.72 -17.49 25.21
C ASN A 100 0.66 -17.35 24.54
N ILE A 101 1.06 -18.27 23.65
CA ILE A 101 2.36 -18.18 22.95
C ILE A 101 2.31 -17.19 21.79
N PHE A 102 1.12 -16.90 21.26
CA PHE A 102 0.91 -15.91 20.20
C PHE A 102 0.83 -14.48 20.73
N ARG A 103 0.52 -14.27 22.01
CA ARG A 103 0.38 -12.93 22.62
C ARG A 103 1.52 -11.96 22.28
N VAL A 104 2.77 -12.41 22.32
CA VAL A 104 3.95 -11.57 22.04
C VAL A 104 4.06 -11.20 20.56
N PRO A 105 4.08 -12.16 19.61
CA PRO A 105 4.12 -11.82 18.18
C PRO A 105 2.89 -11.04 17.71
N GLU A 106 1.72 -11.22 18.32
CA GLU A 106 0.50 -10.48 17.96
C GLU A 106 0.51 -9.02 18.46
N LEU A 107 1.01 -8.75 19.67
CA LEU A 107 0.84 -7.44 20.33
C LEU A 107 2.13 -6.63 20.43
N HIS A 108 3.26 -7.28 20.63
CA HIS A 108 4.47 -6.60 21.10
C HIS A 108 5.54 -6.45 20.04
N VAL A 109 5.72 -7.44 19.16
CA VAL A 109 6.78 -7.40 18.13
C VAL A 109 6.57 -6.22 17.19
N TRP A 110 5.39 -6.15 16.56
CA TRP A 110 5.10 -5.11 15.57
C TRP A 110 5.00 -3.72 16.20
N ALA A 111 4.37 -3.61 17.37
CA ALA A 111 4.29 -2.34 18.09
C ALA A 111 5.67 -1.81 18.52
N SER A 112 6.62 -2.70 18.82
CA SER A 112 8.00 -2.29 19.14
C SER A 112 8.72 -1.77 17.90
N PHE A 113 8.58 -2.41 16.74
CA PHE A 113 9.15 -1.89 15.50
C PHE A 113 8.54 -0.54 15.10
N GLN A 114 7.22 -0.39 15.21
CA GLN A 114 6.56 0.89 14.95
C GLN A 114 7.09 1.99 15.87
N ARG A 115 7.29 1.69 17.16
CA ARG A 115 7.88 2.62 18.12
C ARG A 115 9.28 3.04 17.69
N VAL A 116 10.16 2.09 17.33
CA VAL A 116 11.52 2.42 16.86
C VAL A 116 11.48 3.32 15.62
N GLY A 117 10.59 3.06 14.67
CA GLY A 117 10.41 3.94 13.51
C GLY A 117 9.96 5.35 13.91
N ASN A 118 9.03 5.45 14.86
CA ASN A 118 8.54 6.72 15.39
C ASN A 118 9.61 7.49 16.17
N ASP A 119 10.43 6.78 16.96
CA ASP A 119 11.54 7.37 17.71
C ASP A 119 12.56 8.00 16.74
N PHE A 120 12.85 7.37 15.60
CA PHE A 120 13.69 7.99 14.55
C PHE A 120 13.06 9.24 13.92
N ILE A 121 11.72 9.31 13.78
CA ILE A 121 11.07 10.55 13.35
C ILE A 121 11.25 11.64 14.41
N ASP A 122 11.05 11.32 15.68
CA ASP A 122 11.19 12.26 16.78
C ASP A 122 12.64 12.77 16.90
N GLU A 123 13.64 11.90 16.71
CA GLU A 123 15.06 12.30 16.58
C GLU A 123 15.32 13.19 15.36
N ALA A 124 14.75 12.87 14.20
CA ALA A 124 14.88 13.70 13.00
C ALA A 124 14.38 15.13 13.28
N LEU A 125 13.20 15.27 13.90
CA LEU A 125 12.63 16.56 14.25
C LEU A 125 13.55 17.35 15.22
N ALA A 126 14.17 16.69 16.20
CA ALA A 126 15.13 17.33 17.10
C ALA A 126 16.39 17.82 16.37
N PHE A 127 16.87 17.09 15.34
CA PHE A 127 17.99 17.55 14.49
C PHE A 127 17.59 18.67 13.55
N LEU A 128 16.35 18.69 13.08
CA LEU A 128 15.81 19.77 12.25
C LEU A 128 15.77 21.11 13.01
N GLU A 129 15.38 21.09 14.29
CA GLU A 129 15.43 22.27 15.17
C GLU A 129 16.85 22.84 15.32
N GLN A 130 17.85 21.96 15.31
CA GLN A 130 19.27 22.32 15.36
C GLN A 130 19.84 22.69 13.98
N LYS A 131 19.03 22.65 12.92
CA LYS A 131 19.45 22.81 11.51
C LYS A 131 20.59 21.87 11.12
N ASN A 132 20.54 20.65 11.67
CA ASN A 132 21.46 19.58 11.31
C ASN A 132 20.85 18.72 10.21
N ASP A 133 20.90 19.24 8.98
CA ASP A 133 20.24 18.67 7.81
C ASP A 133 20.71 17.24 7.50
N GLU A 134 21.98 16.93 7.76
CA GLU A 134 22.57 15.60 7.54
C GLU A 134 21.98 14.55 8.49
N GLN A 135 21.88 14.89 9.78
CA GLN A 135 21.31 13.98 10.78
C GLN A 135 19.78 13.87 10.62
N PHE A 136 19.11 14.95 10.19
CA PHE A 136 17.69 14.89 9.81
C PHE A 136 17.43 13.86 8.69
N ASP A 137 18.19 13.90 7.58
CA ASP A 137 18.06 12.92 6.49
C ASP A 137 18.35 11.49 6.97
N THR A 138 19.39 11.34 7.80
CA THR A 138 19.81 10.05 8.33
C THR A 138 18.71 9.41 9.18
N CYS A 139 18.14 10.15 10.13
CA CYS A 139 17.06 9.67 10.98
C CYS A 139 15.78 9.37 10.18
N LEU A 140 15.39 10.23 9.23
CA LEU A 140 14.26 9.93 8.33
C LEU A 140 14.49 8.65 7.50
N SER A 141 15.72 8.45 7.03
CA SER A 141 16.09 7.25 6.27
C SER A 141 16.03 5.99 7.15
N HIS A 142 16.39 6.08 8.43
CA HIS A 142 16.24 4.99 9.38
C HIS A 142 14.77 4.69 9.68
N ALA A 143 13.95 5.71 9.94
CA ALA A 143 12.51 5.55 10.14
C ALA A 143 11.86 4.81 8.96
N ARG A 144 12.13 5.26 7.73
CA ARG A 144 11.66 4.60 6.51
C ARG A 144 12.06 3.13 6.45
N ARG A 145 13.34 2.81 6.71
CA ARG A 145 13.82 1.41 6.68
C ARG A 145 13.10 0.53 7.67
N VAL A 146 12.86 1.03 8.89
CA VAL A 146 12.11 0.29 9.92
C VAL A 146 10.68 0.01 9.44
N TYR A 147 9.97 1.04 8.98
CA TYR A 147 8.60 0.88 8.49
C TYR A 147 8.51 -0.06 7.28
N LYS A 148 9.43 0.07 6.32
CA LYS A 148 9.52 -0.80 5.14
C LYS A 148 9.77 -2.25 5.54
N THR A 149 10.79 -2.52 6.36
CA THR A 149 11.14 -3.89 6.77
C THR A 149 9.98 -4.53 7.52
N MET A 150 9.33 -3.80 8.44
CA MET A 150 8.13 -4.27 9.11
C MET A 150 7.02 -4.62 8.10
N GLY A 151 6.80 -3.75 7.11
CA GLY A 151 5.97 -4.03 5.93
C GLY A 151 6.27 -5.38 5.31
N ASP A 152 7.50 -5.52 4.82
CA ASP A 152 8.00 -6.65 4.04
C ASP A 152 7.81 -7.97 4.80
N GLU A 153 8.19 -8.01 6.07
CA GLU A 153 8.09 -9.22 6.89
C GLU A 153 6.64 -9.61 7.21
N VAL A 154 5.74 -8.64 7.43
CA VAL A 154 4.32 -8.99 7.64
C VAL A 154 3.68 -9.54 6.38
N VAL A 155 4.05 -9.05 5.20
CA VAL A 155 3.49 -9.58 3.95
C VAL A 155 3.99 -10.99 3.65
N LYS A 156 5.26 -11.28 3.92
CA LYS A 156 5.79 -12.66 3.90
C LYS A 156 5.00 -13.56 4.86
N PHE A 157 4.74 -13.08 6.09
CA PHE A 157 3.99 -13.84 7.07
C PHE A 157 2.51 -14.05 6.69
N VAL A 158 1.85 -13.03 6.15
CA VAL A 158 0.47 -13.17 5.62
C VAL A 158 0.42 -14.19 4.49
N GLN A 159 1.39 -14.16 3.57
CA GLN A 159 1.50 -15.15 2.51
C GLN A 159 1.61 -16.57 3.08
N ASP A 160 2.39 -16.78 4.13
CA ASP A 160 2.51 -18.10 4.76
C ASP A 160 1.24 -18.52 5.51
N ILE A 161 0.59 -17.59 6.22
CA ILE A 161 -0.71 -17.85 6.85
C ILE A 161 -1.72 -18.35 5.80
N LEU A 162 -1.83 -17.64 4.67
CA LEU A 162 -2.74 -18.03 3.59
C LEU A 162 -2.33 -19.36 2.95
N THR A 163 -1.03 -19.67 2.93
CA THR A 163 -0.51 -20.96 2.45
C THR A 163 -0.93 -22.10 3.37
N GLU A 164 -0.79 -21.95 4.68
CA GLU A 164 -1.22 -22.97 5.65
C GLU A 164 -2.73 -23.18 5.62
N VAL A 165 -3.51 -22.10 5.51
CA VAL A 165 -4.97 -22.19 5.35
C VAL A 165 -5.33 -22.92 4.05
N LEU A 166 -4.66 -22.62 2.93
CA LEU A 166 -4.83 -23.34 1.66
C LEU A 166 -4.59 -24.84 1.80
N LEU A 167 -3.55 -25.24 2.55
CA LEU A 167 -3.19 -26.65 2.70
C LEU A 167 -4.22 -27.46 3.50
N VAL A 168 -4.98 -26.79 4.38
CA VAL A 168 -6.01 -27.44 5.22
C VAL A 168 -7.41 -27.38 4.58
N GLU A 169 -7.82 -26.21 4.10
CA GLU A 169 -9.20 -25.98 3.61
C GLU A 169 -9.31 -26.01 2.09
N GLY A 170 -8.19 -26.10 1.36
CA GLY A 170 -8.17 -26.01 -0.09
C GLY A 170 -8.32 -24.57 -0.61
N PRO A 171 -8.59 -24.40 -1.91
CA PRO A 171 -8.57 -23.09 -2.59
C PRO A 171 -9.54 -22.04 -2.04
N ASP A 172 -10.63 -22.46 -1.39
CA ASP A 172 -11.62 -21.55 -0.81
C ASP A 172 -11.18 -21.00 0.55
N GLY A 173 -10.26 -21.67 1.24
CA GLY A 173 -9.74 -21.27 2.55
C GLY A 173 -9.15 -19.86 2.56
N PRO A 174 -8.15 -19.55 1.70
CA PRO A 174 -7.58 -18.20 1.62
C PRO A 174 -8.62 -17.11 1.31
N VAL A 175 -9.61 -17.40 0.46
CA VAL A 175 -10.69 -16.45 0.15
C VAL A 175 -11.55 -16.17 1.38
N SER A 176 -11.91 -17.23 2.13
CA SER A 176 -12.64 -17.14 3.39
C SER A 176 -11.87 -16.35 4.45
N ALA A 177 -10.57 -16.64 4.61
CA ALA A 177 -9.69 -15.93 5.53
C ALA A 177 -9.60 -14.42 5.23
N LEU A 178 -9.61 -14.04 3.96
CA LEU A 178 -9.56 -12.65 3.52
C LEU A 178 -10.90 -11.90 3.64
N ARG A 179 -12.05 -12.61 3.68
CA ARG A 179 -13.39 -11.98 3.69
C ARG A 179 -13.66 -11.20 4.98
N GLY A 180 -13.35 -11.80 6.14
CA GLY A 180 -13.57 -11.16 7.44
C GLY A 180 -12.87 -9.80 7.59
N PRO A 181 -11.55 -9.70 7.30
CA PRO A 181 -10.84 -8.43 7.29
C PRO A 181 -11.47 -7.41 6.33
N TYR A 182 -11.87 -7.84 5.13
CA TYR A 182 -12.52 -6.94 4.17
C TYR A 182 -13.79 -6.32 4.75
N GLU A 183 -14.72 -7.13 5.28
CA GLU A 183 -15.99 -6.65 5.82
C GLU A 183 -15.79 -5.72 7.02
N THR A 184 -14.86 -6.06 7.90
CA THR A 184 -14.70 -5.34 9.17
C THR A 184 -13.85 -4.06 9.06
N ILE A 185 -12.93 -3.99 8.08
CA ILE A 185 -11.94 -2.91 7.95
C ILE A 185 -12.10 -2.19 6.60
N TRP A 186 -11.97 -2.88 5.46
CA TRP A 186 -11.93 -2.25 4.13
C TRP A 186 -13.29 -1.73 3.68
N GLN A 187 -14.36 -2.49 3.89
CA GLN A 187 -15.73 -2.06 3.57
C GLN A 187 -16.10 -0.80 4.38
N LYS A 188 -15.70 -0.73 5.66
CA LYS A 188 -15.90 0.47 6.49
C LYS A 188 -15.03 1.64 6.03
N ARG A 189 -13.73 1.39 5.76
CA ARG A 189 -12.79 2.41 5.28
C ARG A 189 -13.24 3.04 3.97
N TYR A 190 -13.82 2.25 3.09
CA TYR A 190 -14.31 2.69 1.78
C TYR A 190 -15.82 2.96 1.74
N LYS A 191 -16.49 3.06 2.89
CA LYS A 191 -17.93 3.37 2.95
C LYS A 191 -18.28 4.70 2.27
N THR A 192 -17.34 5.64 2.26
CA THR A 192 -17.52 6.96 1.65
C THR A 192 -16.85 7.08 0.29
N TRP A 193 -16.27 6.00 -0.26
CA TRP A 193 -15.45 6.02 -1.47
C TRP A 193 -16.20 6.60 -2.68
N GLU A 194 -17.47 6.22 -2.84
CA GLU A 194 -18.32 6.66 -3.93
C GLU A 194 -18.66 8.15 -3.83
N MET A 195 -18.57 8.75 -2.63
CA MET A 195 -18.82 10.19 -2.40
C MET A 195 -17.59 11.08 -2.59
N LEU A 196 -16.39 10.50 -2.63
CA LEU A 196 -15.14 11.23 -2.83
C LEU A 196 -15.02 11.73 -4.28
N SER A 197 -14.35 12.86 -4.50
CA SER A 197 -13.93 13.24 -5.84
C SER A 197 -12.86 12.29 -6.41
N GLY A 198 -12.63 12.33 -7.72
CA GLY A 198 -11.53 11.61 -8.36
C GLY A 198 -10.16 11.89 -7.71
N GLU A 199 -9.91 13.16 -7.42
CA GLU A 199 -8.68 13.63 -6.77
C GLU A 199 -8.58 13.13 -5.34
N GLU A 200 -9.67 13.15 -4.57
CA GLU A 200 -9.67 12.64 -3.19
C GLU A 200 -9.43 11.12 -3.15
N ARG A 201 -10.03 10.37 -4.07
CA ARG A 201 -9.75 8.94 -4.26
C ARG A 201 -8.29 8.69 -4.60
N LEU A 202 -7.71 9.51 -5.48
CA LEU A 202 -6.30 9.43 -5.84
C LEU A 202 -5.41 9.75 -4.64
N GLN A 203 -5.65 10.83 -3.91
CA GLN A 203 -4.89 11.24 -2.72
C GLN A 203 -4.85 10.11 -1.68
N LEU A 204 -6.01 9.53 -1.36
CA LEU A 204 -6.12 8.42 -0.41
C LEU A 204 -5.40 7.15 -0.91
N SER A 205 -5.45 6.87 -2.21
CA SER A 205 -4.75 5.73 -2.82
C SER A 205 -3.24 5.92 -2.78
N CYS A 206 -2.76 7.12 -3.11
CA CYS A 206 -1.35 7.47 -3.10
C CYS A 206 -0.77 7.46 -1.69
N GLU A 207 -1.50 7.95 -0.69
CA GLU A 207 -1.09 7.92 0.73
C GLU A 207 -0.79 6.49 1.20
N GLY A 208 -1.72 5.57 0.94
CA GLY A 208 -1.50 4.16 1.25
C GLY A 208 -0.26 3.61 0.55
N MET A 209 -0.11 3.85 -0.74
CA MET A 209 0.97 3.26 -1.52
C MET A 209 2.36 3.83 -1.25
N ARG A 210 2.49 5.10 -0.85
CA ARG A 210 3.78 5.66 -0.43
C ARG A 210 4.32 4.93 0.81
N ALA A 211 3.45 4.62 1.77
CA ALA A 211 3.79 3.88 2.97
C ALA A 211 3.96 2.35 2.77
N HIS A 212 3.73 1.83 1.56
CA HIS A 212 4.14 0.47 1.18
C HIS A 212 5.56 0.41 0.60
N PHE A 213 6.24 1.55 0.46
CA PHE A 213 7.63 1.65 0.04
C PHE A 213 7.95 0.87 -1.24
N GLY A 214 7.06 0.99 -2.23
CA GLY A 214 7.25 0.43 -3.57
C GLY A 214 8.23 1.24 -4.39
N GLY A 215 8.23 0.97 -5.70
CA GLY A 215 9.08 1.67 -6.65
C GLY A 215 10.47 1.06 -6.81
N PRO A 216 11.19 1.49 -7.85
CA PRO A 216 12.48 0.91 -8.23
C PRO A 216 13.59 1.12 -7.20
N THR A 217 13.47 2.13 -6.33
CA THR A 217 14.45 2.44 -5.27
C THR A 217 13.94 2.09 -3.87
N ARG A 218 12.70 1.59 -3.76
CA ARG A 218 12.03 1.23 -2.48
C ARG A 218 11.88 2.42 -1.52
N GLN A 219 11.76 3.63 -2.05
CA GLN A 219 11.50 4.84 -1.27
C GLN A 219 9.99 5.16 -1.18
N GLY A 220 9.13 4.39 -1.87
CA GLY A 220 7.68 4.65 -1.94
C GLY A 220 7.27 5.44 -3.16
N GLU A 221 8.13 5.52 -4.16
CA GLU A 221 7.90 6.27 -5.39
C GLU A 221 7.13 5.45 -6.43
N PHE A 222 6.25 6.14 -7.17
CA PHE A 222 5.50 5.57 -8.29
C PHE A 222 5.07 6.67 -9.24
N LYS A 223 4.68 6.30 -10.47
CA LYS A 223 4.24 7.28 -11.46
C LYS A 223 2.73 7.47 -11.38
N VAL A 224 2.28 8.71 -11.55
CA VAL A 224 0.86 9.05 -11.67
C VAL A 224 0.64 9.84 -12.96
N VAL A 225 -0.30 9.40 -13.79
CA VAL A 225 -0.67 10.07 -15.05
C VAL A 225 -2.16 10.36 -15.04
N ASP A 226 -2.55 11.58 -15.40
CA ASP A 226 -3.94 11.93 -15.68
C ASP A 226 -4.26 11.56 -17.14
N GLU A 227 -5.15 10.59 -17.34
CA GLU A 227 -5.60 10.11 -18.66
C GLU A 227 -6.94 10.75 -19.07
N GLY A 228 -7.31 11.89 -18.48
CA GLY A 228 -8.57 12.57 -18.72
C GLY A 228 -9.68 12.02 -17.82
N LYS A 229 -10.20 10.83 -18.10
CA LYS A 229 -11.32 10.21 -17.34
C LYS A 229 -10.89 9.53 -16.04
N ARG A 230 -9.63 9.13 -15.95
CA ARG A 230 -9.05 8.41 -14.82
C ARG A 230 -7.61 8.84 -14.60
N PHE A 231 -7.12 8.56 -13.41
CA PHE A 231 -5.69 8.58 -13.11
C PHE A 231 -5.15 7.15 -13.21
N ARG A 232 -3.95 7.00 -13.78
CA ARG A 232 -3.20 5.74 -13.77
C ARG A 232 -2.04 5.89 -12.79
N MET A 233 -2.00 5.02 -11.79
CA MET A 233 -0.86 4.82 -10.91
C MET A 233 -0.06 3.62 -11.41
N THR A 234 1.24 3.78 -11.67
CA THR A 234 2.10 2.73 -12.23
C THR A 234 3.23 2.42 -11.25
N PHE A 235 3.36 1.15 -10.85
CA PHE A 235 4.27 0.70 -9.80
C PHE A 235 5.35 -0.24 -10.34
N ALA A 236 6.62 0.06 -10.06
CA ALA A 236 7.74 -0.86 -10.27
C ALA A 236 8.00 -1.64 -8.97
N GLY A 237 7.29 -2.75 -8.80
CA GLY A 237 7.05 -3.36 -7.49
C GLY A 237 5.88 -2.67 -6.80
N CYS A 238 4.80 -3.40 -6.50
CA CYS A 238 3.58 -2.87 -5.87
C CYS A 238 3.74 -2.63 -4.36
N GLY A 239 4.87 -2.06 -3.94
CA GLY A 239 5.24 -1.99 -2.54
C GLY A 239 5.69 -3.33 -2.01
N THR A 240 5.30 -3.60 -0.78
CA THR A 240 5.59 -4.81 -0.03
C THR A 240 5.21 -6.12 -0.75
N GLY A 241 4.09 -6.13 -1.49
CA GLY A 241 3.71 -7.28 -2.32
C GLY A 241 4.71 -7.57 -3.46
N GLY A 242 5.48 -6.56 -3.87
CA GLY A 242 6.59 -6.70 -4.81
C GLY A 242 7.68 -7.62 -4.29
N VAL A 243 7.93 -7.67 -2.98
CA VAL A 243 8.95 -8.56 -2.38
C VAL A 243 8.65 -10.03 -2.61
N LEU A 244 7.37 -10.41 -2.59
CA LEU A 244 6.98 -11.79 -2.86
C LEU A 244 7.34 -12.23 -4.28
N ARG A 245 7.18 -11.32 -5.25
CA ARG A 245 7.34 -11.65 -6.68
C ARG A 245 8.74 -11.36 -7.21
N ARG A 246 9.38 -10.31 -6.69
CA ARG A 246 10.60 -9.70 -7.25
C ARG A 246 11.76 -9.63 -6.28
N GLY A 247 11.51 -9.88 -5.00
CA GLY A 247 12.48 -9.65 -3.94
C GLY A 247 12.64 -8.16 -3.64
N ASP A 248 13.73 -7.84 -2.98
CA ASP A 248 14.05 -6.50 -2.55
C ASP A 248 15.39 -6.03 -3.11
N ILE A 249 15.32 -5.14 -4.09
CA ILE A 249 16.50 -4.54 -4.71
C ILE A 249 17.35 -3.70 -3.74
N GLU A 250 16.75 -3.18 -2.64
CA GLU A 250 17.51 -2.40 -1.67
C GLU A 250 18.46 -3.28 -0.85
N THR A 251 18.04 -4.50 -0.48
CA THR A 251 18.82 -5.47 0.30
C THR A 251 19.53 -6.53 -0.56
N GLY A 252 19.10 -6.70 -1.80
CA GLY A 252 19.54 -7.78 -2.69
C GLY A 252 18.84 -9.12 -2.44
N GLU A 253 17.83 -9.16 -1.57
CA GLU A 253 17.04 -10.38 -1.31
C GLU A 253 16.24 -10.77 -2.56
N GLY A 254 16.24 -12.07 -2.89
CA GLY A 254 15.41 -12.60 -3.97
C GLY A 254 13.92 -12.64 -3.64
N PRO A 255 13.05 -13.05 -4.59
CA PRO A 255 11.63 -13.27 -4.32
C PRO A 255 11.39 -14.20 -3.13
N TYR A 256 10.37 -13.88 -2.32
CA TYR A 256 9.96 -14.76 -1.23
C TYR A 256 9.24 -16.00 -1.78
N MET A 257 9.86 -17.16 -1.63
CA MET A 257 9.34 -18.41 -2.18
C MET A 257 8.28 -19.01 -1.28
N SER A 258 7.08 -19.22 -1.82
CA SER A 258 5.98 -19.90 -1.13
C SER A 258 5.26 -20.85 -2.10
N VAL A 259 4.77 -21.98 -1.59
CA VAL A 259 3.96 -22.93 -2.37
C VAL A 259 2.49 -22.50 -2.49
N GLY A 260 2.07 -21.53 -1.67
CA GLY A 260 0.70 -21.01 -1.65
C GLY A 260 0.41 -20.07 -2.81
N THR A 261 0.19 -20.64 -3.99
CA THR A 261 -0.23 -19.89 -5.17
C THR A 261 -1.58 -20.35 -5.70
N VAL A 262 -2.26 -19.47 -6.42
CA VAL A 262 -3.51 -19.77 -7.12
C VAL A 262 -3.23 -20.77 -8.25
N LYS A 263 -3.77 -21.98 -8.15
CA LYS A 263 -3.50 -23.06 -9.12
C LYS A 263 -4.45 -23.10 -10.32
N THR A 264 -5.66 -22.58 -10.15
CA THR A 264 -6.68 -22.50 -11.19
C THR A 264 -7.01 -21.05 -11.44
N PRO A 265 -7.20 -20.60 -12.70
CA PRO A 265 -7.71 -19.26 -12.98
C PRO A 265 -9.00 -18.98 -12.21
N GLN A 266 -9.09 -17.80 -11.61
CA GLN A 266 -10.24 -17.36 -10.81
C GLN A 266 -10.57 -15.90 -11.14
N PRO A 267 -11.81 -15.44 -10.88
CA PRO A 267 -12.17 -14.03 -11.09
C PRO A 267 -11.28 -13.11 -10.26
N TYR A 268 -10.91 -13.56 -9.05
CA TYR A 268 -10.04 -12.84 -8.14
C TYR A 268 -8.54 -13.00 -8.38
N SER A 269 -8.15 -13.75 -9.41
CA SER A 269 -6.76 -13.86 -9.86
C SER A 269 -6.54 -13.21 -11.22
N TRP A 270 -7.47 -12.38 -11.69
CA TRP A 270 -7.47 -11.84 -13.06
C TRP A 270 -7.35 -12.94 -14.12
N GLY A 271 -7.88 -14.14 -13.85
CA GLY A 271 -7.75 -15.31 -14.70
C GLY A 271 -6.33 -15.90 -14.77
N LYS A 272 -5.43 -15.55 -13.84
CA LYS A 272 -4.03 -16.02 -13.81
C LYS A 272 -3.83 -17.16 -12.82
N THR A 273 -2.77 -17.93 -13.03
CA THR A 273 -2.28 -18.98 -12.13
C THR A 273 -0.90 -18.61 -11.58
N GLU A 274 -0.40 -19.38 -10.62
CA GLU A 274 0.90 -19.21 -9.96
C GLU A 274 1.10 -17.86 -9.27
N MET A 275 0.00 -17.14 -9.04
CA MET A 275 0.01 -15.90 -8.30
C MET A 275 0.01 -16.18 -6.79
N PRO A 276 0.86 -15.52 -5.99
CA PRO A 276 0.81 -15.63 -4.53
C PRO A 276 -0.57 -15.25 -3.99
N TRP A 277 -1.07 -16.02 -3.02
CA TRP A 277 -2.37 -15.73 -2.38
C TRP A 277 -2.43 -14.36 -1.72
N TYR A 278 -1.30 -13.83 -1.23
CA TYR A 278 -1.27 -12.44 -0.79
C TYR A 278 -1.71 -11.50 -1.91
N CYS A 279 -1.27 -11.68 -3.17
CA CYS A 279 -1.60 -10.75 -4.25
C CYS A 279 -3.10 -10.74 -4.63
N THR A 280 -3.86 -11.80 -4.35
CA THR A 280 -5.31 -11.83 -4.65
C THR A 280 -6.09 -10.82 -3.82
N HIS A 281 -5.59 -10.43 -2.63
CA HIS A 281 -6.30 -9.48 -1.76
C HIS A 281 -6.54 -8.15 -2.46
N CYS A 282 -5.62 -7.71 -3.33
CA CYS A 282 -5.79 -6.46 -4.09
C CYS A 282 -7.04 -6.53 -4.97
N ASN A 283 -7.20 -7.63 -5.72
CA ASN A 283 -8.40 -7.82 -6.53
C ASN A 283 -9.65 -7.98 -5.66
N LEU A 284 -9.60 -8.88 -4.68
CA LEU A 284 -10.74 -9.18 -3.80
C LEU A 284 -11.28 -7.90 -3.16
N TYR A 285 -10.40 -7.06 -2.62
CA TYR A 285 -10.80 -5.89 -1.82
C TYR A 285 -11.14 -4.67 -2.68
N LEU A 286 -10.52 -4.51 -3.85
CA LEU A 286 -10.61 -3.29 -4.66
C LEU A 286 -11.54 -3.44 -5.87
N GLU A 287 -11.74 -4.67 -6.35
CA GLU A 287 -12.50 -4.95 -7.57
C GLU A 287 -13.65 -5.94 -7.30
N HIS A 288 -13.34 -7.18 -6.93
CA HIS A 288 -14.30 -8.29 -6.94
C HIS A 288 -15.42 -8.13 -5.91
N TRP A 289 -15.10 -7.98 -4.63
CA TRP A 289 -16.13 -7.82 -3.60
C TRP A 289 -16.86 -6.47 -3.65
N PRO A 290 -16.23 -5.34 -4.01
CA PRO A 290 -16.99 -4.12 -4.28
C PRO A 290 -18.02 -4.27 -5.41
N VAL A 291 -17.68 -5.02 -6.46
CA VAL A 291 -18.65 -5.34 -7.53
C VAL A 291 -19.75 -6.26 -7.03
N GLU A 292 -19.42 -7.29 -6.26
CA GLU A 292 -20.40 -8.20 -5.65
C GLU A 292 -21.36 -7.47 -4.70
N ASP A 293 -20.82 -6.65 -3.80
CA ASP A 293 -21.58 -5.98 -2.73
C ASP A 293 -22.37 -4.76 -3.24
N ALA A 294 -21.83 -4.02 -4.22
CA ALA A 294 -22.33 -2.70 -4.60
C ALA A 294 -22.46 -2.46 -6.13
N GLY A 295 -22.05 -3.42 -6.97
CA GLY A 295 -22.11 -3.29 -8.43
C GLY A 295 -21.07 -2.33 -9.03
N VAL A 296 -20.09 -1.89 -8.23
CA VAL A 296 -19.12 -0.87 -8.62
C VAL A 296 -17.70 -1.42 -8.51
N ASN A 297 -16.93 -1.37 -9.60
CA ASN A 297 -15.49 -1.62 -9.53
C ASN A 297 -14.81 -0.33 -9.05
N ARG A 298 -14.39 -0.31 -7.79
CA ARG A 298 -13.90 0.90 -7.12
C ARG A 298 -12.55 1.37 -7.64
N ARG A 299 -11.68 0.42 -7.95
CA ARG A 299 -10.31 0.71 -8.35
C ARG A 299 -9.76 -0.48 -9.15
N PRO A 300 -9.94 -0.47 -10.47
CA PRO A 300 -9.41 -1.54 -11.29
C PRO A 300 -7.90 -1.68 -11.15
N VAL A 301 -7.43 -2.93 -11.04
CA VAL A 301 -6.02 -3.26 -10.87
C VAL A 301 -5.56 -4.06 -12.07
N ILE A 302 -4.47 -3.61 -12.70
CA ILE A 302 -3.81 -4.30 -13.78
C ILE A 302 -2.61 -5.05 -13.20
N PHE A 303 -2.74 -6.37 -13.10
CA PHE A 303 -1.63 -7.22 -12.68
C PHE A 303 -0.73 -7.54 -13.88
N ILE A 304 0.51 -7.03 -13.86
CA ILE A 304 1.49 -7.27 -14.92
C ILE A 304 2.36 -8.46 -14.52
N ASP A 305 2.21 -9.54 -15.28
CA ASP A 305 2.88 -10.83 -15.04
C ASP A 305 3.97 -11.13 -16.05
N ASP A 306 4.72 -10.10 -16.43
CA ASP A 306 5.91 -10.24 -17.26
C ASP A 306 7.16 -10.10 -16.39
N PRO A 307 7.98 -11.16 -16.23
CA PRO A 307 9.21 -11.09 -15.44
C PRO A 307 10.21 -10.04 -15.95
N LYS A 308 10.13 -9.62 -17.22
CA LYS A 308 11.03 -8.63 -17.82
C LYS A 308 10.53 -7.19 -17.66
N SER A 309 9.25 -7.01 -17.34
CA SER A 309 8.68 -5.68 -17.11
C SER A 309 9.23 -5.09 -15.82
N THR A 310 9.64 -3.83 -15.89
CA THR A 310 9.98 -3.02 -14.71
C THR A 310 8.74 -2.65 -13.91
N VAL A 311 7.56 -2.61 -14.55
CA VAL A 311 6.26 -2.38 -13.92
C VAL A 311 5.64 -3.72 -13.53
N THR A 312 5.13 -3.82 -12.30
CA THR A 312 4.48 -5.05 -11.80
C THR A 312 2.97 -4.92 -11.66
N THR A 313 2.48 -3.69 -11.49
CA THR A 313 1.07 -3.42 -11.21
C THR A 313 0.72 -2.00 -11.63
N GLU A 314 -0.53 -1.80 -12.04
CA GLU A 314 -1.11 -0.47 -12.19
C GLU A 314 -2.47 -0.40 -11.51
N TRP A 315 -2.80 0.76 -10.95
CA TRP A 315 -4.12 1.05 -10.41
C TRP A 315 -4.78 2.15 -11.23
N LEU A 316 -6.06 1.93 -11.53
CA LEU A 316 -6.90 2.88 -12.23
C LEU A 316 -7.83 3.54 -11.22
N VAL A 317 -7.73 4.86 -11.10
CA VAL A 317 -8.59 5.67 -10.23
C VAL A 317 -9.46 6.55 -11.10
N TYR A 318 -10.70 6.12 -11.32
CA TYR A 318 -11.65 6.88 -12.13
C TYR A 318 -12.13 8.13 -11.40
N LYS A 319 -12.25 9.23 -12.16
CA LYS A 319 -12.76 10.50 -11.62
C LYS A 319 -14.26 10.40 -11.35
N ASP A 320 -14.98 9.78 -12.27
CA ASP A 320 -16.36 9.33 -12.12
C ASP A 320 -16.42 7.81 -12.25
N LEU A 321 -17.04 7.12 -11.28
CA LEU A 321 -17.16 5.66 -11.30
C LEU A 321 -18.08 5.18 -12.43
N ALA A 322 -18.97 6.03 -12.96
CA ALA A 322 -19.77 5.75 -14.14
C ALA A 322 -18.94 5.67 -15.45
N ASP A 323 -17.72 6.21 -15.44
CA ASP A 323 -16.78 6.13 -16.56
C ASP A 323 -15.97 4.83 -16.57
N THR A 324 -16.10 3.97 -15.54
CA THR A 324 -15.41 2.68 -15.50
C THR A 324 -15.67 1.88 -16.77
N GLU A 325 -14.60 1.42 -17.42
CA GLU A 325 -14.65 0.73 -18.70
C GLU A 325 -15.19 -0.70 -18.55
N GLU A 326 -15.87 -1.20 -19.58
CA GLU A 326 -16.43 -2.56 -19.57
C GLU A 326 -15.35 -3.63 -19.36
N GLU A 327 -14.17 -3.42 -19.96
CA GLU A 327 -13.01 -4.31 -19.81
C GLU A 327 -12.59 -4.51 -18.36
N ASP A 328 -12.69 -3.45 -17.52
CA ASP A 328 -12.33 -3.50 -16.11
C ASP A 328 -13.29 -4.35 -15.28
N TYR A 329 -14.52 -4.60 -15.76
CA TYR A 329 -15.44 -5.58 -15.17
C TYR A 329 -15.19 -6.98 -15.75
N THR A 330 -15.08 -7.11 -17.07
CA THR A 330 -14.95 -8.42 -17.71
C THR A 330 -13.66 -9.14 -17.35
N ARG A 331 -12.57 -8.40 -17.07
CA ARG A 331 -11.28 -8.96 -16.62
C ARG A 331 -11.40 -9.78 -15.33
N ILE A 332 -12.34 -9.41 -14.46
CA ILE A 332 -12.62 -10.11 -13.20
C ILE A 332 -13.89 -10.98 -13.29
N TRP A 333 -14.30 -11.30 -14.52
CA TRP A 333 -15.50 -12.07 -14.88
C TRP A 333 -16.82 -11.48 -14.34
N ALA A 334 -16.83 -10.18 -14.07
CA ALA A 334 -18.03 -9.45 -13.72
C ALA A 334 -18.72 -8.89 -14.96
N THR A 335 -20.01 -8.60 -14.83
CA THR A 335 -20.78 -7.87 -15.84
C THR A 335 -20.78 -6.39 -15.50
N ALA A 336 -20.48 -5.53 -16.46
CA ALA A 336 -20.55 -4.09 -16.28
C ALA A 336 -22.01 -3.64 -16.03
N PRO A 337 -22.26 -2.65 -15.17
CA PRO A 337 -23.59 -2.10 -14.97
C PRO A 337 -24.08 -1.45 -16.27
N THR A 338 -25.37 -1.62 -16.59
CA THR A 338 -25.99 -0.95 -17.74
C THR A 338 -25.91 0.56 -17.54
N LYS A 339 -25.22 1.28 -18.45
CA LYS A 339 -25.16 2.74 -18.43
C LYS A 339 -26.59 3.28 -18.62
N LYS A 340 -27.07 4.06 -17.65
CA LYS A 340 -28.40 4.68 -17.69
C LYS A 340 -28.45 5.90 -18.59
#